data_AF-A0AAC9ITD9-F1
#
_entry.id   AF-A0AAC9ITD9-F1
#
_cell.length_a   1.000
_cell.length_b   1.000
_cell.length_c   1.000
_cell.angle_alpha   90.00
_cell.angle_beta   90.00
_cell.angle_gamma   90.00
#
_symmetry.space_group_name_H-M   'P 1'
#
loop_
_entity.id
_entity.type
_entity.pdbx_description
1 polymer ?
#
loop_
_entity_poly.entity_id
_entity_poly.type
_entity_poly.pdbx_seq_one_letter_code
_entity_poly.pdbx_strand_id
1 'polypeptide(L)' 'MTTIKINNVDYELESLSDKAKGQLTSIQFVDAELARLEAKIAVLQTARMAYSKTLNDEINPLGTGDTIQF' A
#
# COMPACT_ATOMS: atom_id res chain seq x y z
N MET A 1 22.42 -22.61 2.30
CA MET A 1 21.59 -22.72 1.08
C MET A 1 20.38 -21.85 1.28
N THR A 2 20.41 -20.66 0.68
CA THR A 2 19.30 -19.70 0.73
C THR A 2 18.48 -19.92 -0.53
N THR A 3 17.32 -20.54 -0.38
CA THR A 3 16.43 -20.85 -1.50
C THR A 3 15.42 -19.72 -1.68
N ILE A 4 15.25 -19.24 -2.91
CA ILE A 4 14.27 -18.22 -3.26
C ILE A 4 13.23 -18.78 -4.22
N LYS A 5 11.98 -18.35 -4.05
CA LYS A 5 10.87 -18.82 -4.88
C LYS A 5 10.62 -17.77 -5.98
N ILE A 6 10.92 -18.13 -7.23
CA ILE A 6 10.64 -17.29 -8.41
C ILE A 6 9.63 -18.05 -9.27
N ASN A 7 8.50 -17.42 -9.61
CA ASN A 7 7.44 -18.04 -10.43
C ASN A 7 6.98 -19.42 -9.91
N ASN A 8 6.86 -19.55 -8.59
CA ASN A 8 6.45 -20.79 -7.92
C ASN A 8 7.45 -21.96 -8.04
N VAL A 9 8.68 -21.69 -8.47
CA VAL A 9 9.79 -22.65 -8.51
C VAL A 9 10.86 -22.20 -7.51
N ASP A 10 11.37 -23.16 -6.73
CA ASP A 10 12.43 -22.92 -5.77
C ASP A 10 13.80 -22.98 -6.48
N TYR A 11 14.58 -21.91 -6.31
CA TYR A 11 15.93 -21.79 -6.83
C TYR A 11 16.91 -21.58 -5.68
N GLU A 12 18.02 -22.29 -5.69
CA GLU A 12 19.14 -21.95 -4.82
C GLU A 12 19.72 -20.62 -5.27
N LEU A 13 19.79 -19.63 -4.37
CA LEU A 13 20.26 -18.28 -4.69
C LEU A 13 21.67 -18.31 -5.30
N GLU A 14 22.52 -19.22 -4.82
CA GLU A 14 23.89 -19.39 -5.33
C GLU A 14 23.94 -19.96 -6.75
N SER A 15 22.93 -20.73 -7.15
CA SER A 15 22.81 -21.32 -8.49
C SER A 15 22.42 -20.30 -9.58
N LEU A 16 21.97 -19.10 -9.17
CA LEU A 16 21.60 -18.05 -10.10
C LEU A 16 22.81 -17.33 -10.68
N SER A 17 22.72 -16.99 -11.97
CA SER A 17 23.72 -16.12 -12.62
C SER A 17 23.80 -14.75 -11.93
N ASP A 18 24.96 -14.09 -12.00
CA ASP A 18 25.14 -12.75 -11.43
C ASP A 18 24.17 -11.73 -12.02
N LYS A 19 23.84 -11.87 -13.31
CA LYS A 19 22.81 -11.06 -13.96
C LYS A 19 21.43 -11.27 -13.33
N ALA A 20 21.05 -12.51 -13.04
CA ALA A 20 19.77 -12.82 -12.39
C ALA A 20 19.72 -12.28 -10.95
N LYS A 21 20.81 -12.40 -10.19
CA LYS A 21 20.93 -11.80 -8.84
C LYS A 21 20.81 -10.27 -8.88
N GLY A 22 21.40 -9.64 -9.89
CA GLY A 22 21.26 -8.20 -10.12
C GLY A 22 19.81 -7.78 -10.39
N GLN A 23 19.09 -8.52 -11.25
CA GLN A 23 17.68 -8.26 -11.51
C GLN A 23 16.80 -8.50 -10.28
N LEU A 24 17.06 -9.56 -9.50
CA LEU A 24 16.36 -9.82 -8.25
C LEU A 24 16.50 -8.65 -7.26
N THR A 25 17.70 -8.11 -7.13
CA THR A 25 17.96 -6.95 -6.26
C THR A 25 17.17 -5.73 -6.72
N SER A 26 17.14 -5.46 -8.03
CA SER A 26 16.33 -4.38 -8.60
C SER A 26 14.84 -4.57 -8.34
N ILE A 27 14.31 -5.79 -8.47
CA ILE A 27 12.91 -6.10 -8.18
C ILE A 27 12.59 -5.84 -6.70
N GLN A 28 13.41 -6.36 -5.78
CA GLN A 28 13.22 -6.15 -4.34
C GLN A 28 13.23 -4.67 -3.97
N PHE A 29 14.08 -3.86 -4.61
CA PHE A 29 14.10 -2.43 -4.43
C PHE A 29 12.79 -1.77 -4.90
N VAL A 30 12.31 -2.14 -6.09
CA VAL A 30 11.04 -1.61 -6.63
C VAL A 30 9.87 -2.01 -5.76
N ASP A 31 9.81 -3.26 -5.28
CA ASP A 31 8.74 -3.75 -4.41
C ASP A 31 8.70 -2.99 -3.07
N ALA A 32 9.88 -2.70 -2.49
CA ALA A 32 9.96 -1.89 -1.27
C ALA A 32 9.45 -0.46 -1.50
N GLU A 33 9.76 0.15 -2.63
CA GLU A 33 9.25 1.48 -2.99
C GLU A 33 7.74 1.47 -3.27
N LEU A 34 7.21 0.43 -3.91
CA LEU A 34 5.77 0.26 -4.11
C LEU A 34 5.04 0.17 -2.76
N ALA A 35 5.51 -0.67 -1.85
CA ALA A 35 4.93 -0.79 -0.51
C ALA A 35 4.96 0.55 0.25
N ARG A 36 6.06 1.31 0.11
CA ARG A 36 6.17 2.66 0.70
C ARG A 36 5.16 3.65 0.12
N LEU A 37 4.91 3.59 -1.20
CA LEU A 37 3.92 4.43 -1.87
C LEU A 37 2.49 4.05 -1.45
N GLU A 38 2.18 2.75 -1.34
CA GLU A 38 0.88 2.27 -0.85
C GLU A 38 0.59 2.77 0.57
N ALA A 39 1.59 2.73 1.47
CA ALA A 39 1.44 3.29 2.81
C ALA A 39 1.12 4.80 2.78
N LYS A 40 1.76 5.56 1.90
CA LYS A 40 1.46 6.99 1.72
C LYS A 40 0.05 7.21 1.17
N ILE A 41 -0.37 6.40 0.21
CA ILE A 41 -1.73 6.46 -0.35
C ILE A 41 -2.76 6.25 0.76
N ALA A 42 -2.57 5.25 1.63
CA ALA A 42 -3.48 4.98 2.74
C ALA A 42 -3.61 6.20 3.68
N VAL A 43 -2.49 6.82 4.06
CA VAL A 43 -2.49 8.05 4.88
C VAL A 43 -3.26 9.19 4.20
N LEU A 44 -3.01 9.41 2.91
CA LEU A 44 -3.68 10.48 2.15
C LEU A 44 -5.18 10.21 1.99
N GLN A 45 -5.59 8.95 1.82
CA GLN A 45 -7.00 8.57 1.78
C GLN A 45 -7.69 8.87 3.11
N THR A 46 -7.06 8.55 4.25
CA THR A 46 -7.58 8.90 5.58
C THR A 46 -7.72 10.41 5.74
N ALA A 47 -6.70 11.18 5.36
CA ALA A 47 -6.74 12.65 5.43
C ALA A 47 -7.87 13.21 4.55
N ARG A 48 -8.02 12.71 3.31
CA ARG A 48 -9.11 13.11 2.41
C ARG A 48 -10.49 12.86 3.01
N MET A 49 -10.69 11.71 3.65
CA MET A 49 -11.97 11.39 4.33
C MET A 49 -12.24 12.34 5.49
N ALA A 50 -11.23 12.65 6.31
CA ALA A 50 -11.36 13.60 7.41
C ALA A 50 -11.74 15.01 6.92
N TYR A 51 -11.08 15.50 5.87
CA TYR A 51 -11.42 16.79 5.26
C TYR A 51 -12.81 16.78 4.62
N SER A 52 -13.20 15.69 3.98
CA SER A 52 -14.55 15.57 3.38
C SER A 52 -15.64 15.59 4.45
N LYS A 53 -15.41 14.93 5.60
CA LYS A 53 -16.31 14.98 6.75
C LYS A 53 -16.43 16.40 7.30
N THR A 54 -15.30 17.06 7.55
CA THR A 54 -15.26 18.42 8.08
C THR A 54 -15.97 19.39 7.15
N LEU A 55 -15.72 19.30 5.83
CA LEU A 55 -16.41 20.11 4.84
C LEU A 55 -17.93 19.89 4.87
N ASN A 56 -18.40 18.65 4.98
CA ASN A 56 -19.84 18.37 5.08
C ASN A 56 -20.45 19.00 6.33
N ASP A 57 -19.75 18.95 7.47
CA ASP A 57 -20.18 19.55 8.73
C ASP A 57 -20.27 21.10 8.61
N GLU A 58 -19.35 21.72 7.86
CA GLU A 58 -19.33 23.18 7.62
C GLU A 58 -20.44 23.66 6.68
N ILE A 59 -20.73 22.91 5.60
CA ILE A 59 -21.73 23.32 4.60
C ILE A 59 -23.15 22.89 4.95
N ASN A 60 -23.31 21.97 5.90
CA ASN A 60 -24.61 21.55 6.40
C ASN A 60 -24.62 21.47 7.93
N PRO A 61 -24.53 22.61 8.63
CA PRO A 61 -24.45 22.64 10.10
C PRO A 61 -25.70 22.09 10.81
N LEU A 62 -26.78 21.78 10.08
CA LEU A 62 -28.06 21.26 10.60
C LEU A 62 -28.60 20.05 9.81
N GLY A 63 -27.75 19.31 9.11
CA GLY A 63 -28.15 18.23 8.21
C GLY A 63 -28.62 16.95 8.89
N THR A 64 -29.86 16.90 9.37
CA THR A 64 -30.68 15.68 9.51
C THR A 64 -29.95 14.45 10.10
N GLY A 65 -29.35 14.61 11.27
CA GLY A 65 -28.89 13.52 12.13
C GLY A 65 -29.89 13.15 13.24
N ASP A 66 -31.04 13.83 13.31
CA ASP A 66 -32.13 13.51 14.23
C ASP A 66 -33.02 12.40 13.63
N THR A 67 -32.41 11.27 13.27
CA THR A 67 -33.15 10.00 13.31
C THR A 67 -33.18 9.56 14.77
N ILE A 68 -34.00 10.25 15.55
CA ILE A 68 -34.52 9.72 16.82
C ILE A 68 -35.29 8.46 16.43
N GLN A 69 -34.67 7.31 16.66
CA GLN A 69 -35.34 6.02 16.66
C GLN A 69 -36.21 6.00 17.93
N PHE A 70 -37.54 6.03 17.75
CA PHE A 70 -38.49 5.67 18.80
C PHE A 70 -38.47 4.17 19.06
#